data_AF-A0A9D4BUN5-F1
#
_entry.id   AF-A0A9D4BUN5-F1
#
_cell.length_a   1.000
_cell.length_b   1.000
_cell.length_c   1.000
_cell.angle_alpha   90.00
_cell.angle_beta   90.00
_cell.angle_gamma   90.00
#
_symmetry.space_group_name_H-M   'P 1'
#
loop_
_entity.id
_entity.type
_entity.pdbx_description
1 polymer ?
#
loop_
_entity_poly.entity_id
_entity_poly.type
_entity_poly.pdbx_seq_one_letter_code
_entity_poly.pdbx_strand_id
1 'polypeptide(L)'
;MESKAFLERLRKFDAYPKTLEDFRVKTFGGATVTIVSAILMFILFVSELNFYLTKEVQPELFVDISRGNIKMKINLNITFNNLPCAFLSIDAMDISGENQIDVEHNLYKQRLKLTGEKVEDEPEKHEELGDKSEELVEGVKKELDPNRCESCYGAETDDKKCCNNCEEVRDQYRKKGWAFKATDSIIQCKREGWADKMEKQKNEGCNVFGYIEVNKVGGNFHMAPGKSFQQSHVHVHDLQAMGGEKMNMSHTVHHLSFGEEYPGIVNPLDGLHQIDQKICAIQSKLT
;
A
#
# COMPACT_ATOMS: atom_id res chain seq x y z
N MET A 1 18.99 49.69 31.63
CA MET A 1 20.43 49.91 31.85
C MET A 1 21.29 49.25 30.76
N GLU A 2 20.83 48.17 30.12
CA GLU A 2 21.55 47.46 29.04
C GLU A 2 21.73 48.24 27.72
N SER A 3 20.77 49.07 27.30
CA SER A 3 20.87 49.83 26.04
C SER A 3 22.05 50.80 26.01
N LYS A 4 22.38 51.43 27.16
CA LYS A 4 23.55 52.31 27.29
C LYS A 4 24.86 51.53 27.14
N ALA A 5 24.94 50.32 27.69
CA ALA A 5 26.11 49.45 27.57
C ALA A 5 26.30 48.91 26.15
N PHE A 6 25.21 48.63 25.44
CA PHE A 6 25.24 48.22 24.03
C PHE A 6 25.72 49.36 23.10
N LEU A 7 25.23 50.58 23.32
CA LEU A 7 25.66 51.78 22.59
C LEU A 7 27.15 52.09 22.80
N GLU A 8 27.67 51.91 24.02
CA GLU A 8 29.10 52.05 24.33
C GLU A 8 29.96 51.02 23.58
N ARG A 9 29.49 49.76 23.44
CA ARG A 9 30.19 48.72 22.67
C ARG A 9 30.17 48.99 21.16
N LEU A 10 29.06 49.49 20.62
CA LEU A 10 28.97 49.93 19.23
C LEU A 10 29.89 51.12 18.93
N ARG A 11 30.05 52.04 19.90
CA ARG A 11 30.96 53.18 19.76
C ARG A 11 32.43 52.78 19.62
N LYS A 12 32.81 51.60 20.12
CA LYS A 12 34.16 51.02 19.96
C LYS A 12 34.37 50.33 18.60
N PHE A 13 33.30 50.09 17.84
CA PHE A 13 33.33 49.43 16.54
C PHE A 13 33.40 50.41 15.36
N ASP A 14 33.48 51.71 15.63
CA ASP A 14 33.64 52.75 14.62
C ASP A 14 35.12 52.87 14.24
N ALA A 15 35.49 52.28 13.09
CA ALA A 15 36.88 52.14 12.63
C ALA A 15 37.50 53.44 12.05
N TYR A 16 36.76 54.56 12.05
CA TYR A 16 37.20 55.81 11.40
C TYR A 16 37.42 56.97 12.39
N PRO A 17 38.52 57.74 12.27
CA PRO A 17 38.76 58.91 13.10
C PRO A 17 37.70 59.99 12.85
N LYS A 18 37.06 60.48 13.94
CA LYS A 18 36.06 61.55 13.87
C LYS A 18 36.71 62.86 13.44
N THR A 19 36.11 63.56 12.48
CA THR A 19 36.54 64.91 12.06
C THR A 19 36.16 65.97 13.10
N LEU A 20 36.93 67.05 13.17
CA LEU A 20 36.70 68.20 14.06
C LEU A 20 35.31 68.82 13.81
N GLU A 21 34.59 69.19 14.87
CA GLU A 21 33.18 69.61 14.78
C GLU A 21 32.98 70.92 13.99
N ASP A 22 34.02 71.77 13.88
CA ASP A 22 33.98 73.05 13.17
C ASP A 22 33.85 72.94 11.64
N PHE A 23 34.16 71.77 11.07
CA PHE A 23 34.00 71.49 9.64
C PHE A 23 32.75 70.63 9.34
N ARG A 24 31.90 70.39 10.34
CA ARG A 24 30.76 69.46 10.26
C ARG A 24 29.44 70.21 10.25
N VAL A 25 28.90 70.48 9.06
CA VAL A 25 27.55 71.04 8.92
C VAL A 25 26.52 69.91 9.09
N LYS A 26 25.80 69.91 10.21
CA LYS A 26 24.70 68.96 10.48
C LYS A 26 23.44 69.47 9.80
N THR A 27 22.97 68.82 8.74
CA THR A 27 21.70 69.15 8.08
C THR A 27 20.60 68.16 8.48
N PHE A 28 19.44 68.69 8.88
CA PHE A 28 18.28 67.87 9.27
C PHE A 28 17.75 67.03 8.08
N GLY A 29 17.83 67.58 6.86
CA GLY A 29 17.48 66.88 5.63
C GLY A 29 18.41 65.69 5.32
N GLY A 30 19.73 65.85 5.49
CA GLY A 30 20.69 64.76 5.29
C GLY A 30 20.49 63.60 6.26
N ALA A 31 20.18 63.91 7.53
CA ALA A 31 19.85 62.88 8.52
C ALA A 31 18.57 62.11 8.15
N THR A 32 17.53 62.81 7.69
CA THR A 32 16.27 62.19 7.25
C THR A 32 16.48 61.25 6.07
N VAL A 33 17.23 61.68 5.05
CA VAL A 33 17.55 60.85 3.88
C VAL A 33 18.35 59.61 4.28
N THR A 34 19.28 59.73 5.23
CA THR A 34 20.09 58.60 5.72
C THR A 34 19.26 57.58 6.50
N ILE A 35 18.28 58.03 7.29
CA ILE A 35 17.37 57.13 8.01
C ILE A 35 16.46 56.39 7.01
N VAL A 36 15.89 57.10 6.04
CA VAL A 36 15.03 56.49 5.03
C VAL A 36 15.82 55.49 4.17
N SER A 37 17.04 55.82 3.76
CA SER A 37 17.89 54.90 2.99
C SER A 37 18.31 53.68 3.80
N ALA A 38 18.65 53.85 5.08
CA ALA A 38 18.97 52.73 5.96
C ALA A 38 17.78 51.78 6.16
N ILE A 39 16.56 52.32 6.30
CA ILE A 39 15.33 51.51 6.40
C ILE A 39 15.10 50.74 5.10
N LEU A 40 15.20 51.40 3.94
CA LEU A 40 15.06 50.75 2.64
C LEU A 40 16.11 49.64 2.44
N MET A 41 17.38 49.92 2.75
CA MET A 41 18.45 48.92 2.67
C MET A 41 18.18 47.73 3.59
N PHE A 42 17.67 47.97 4.80
CA PHE A 42 17.32 46.90 5.73
C PHE A 42 16.14 46.05 5.22
N ILE A 43 15.08 46.68 4.68
CA ILE A 43 13.94 45.96 4.10
C ILE A 43 14.39 45.10 2.92
N LEU A 44 15.18 45.66 2.00
CA LEU A 44 15.71 44.92 0.86
C LEU A 44 16.60 43.76 1.32
N PHE A 45 17.46 43.98 2.31
CA PHE A 45 18.30 42.92 2.88
C PHE A 45 17.46 41.76 3.44
N VAL A 46 16.41 42.06 4.22
CA VAL A 46 15.52 41.01 4.77
C VAL A 46 14.76 40.29 3.65
N SER A 47 14.31 41.02 2.62
CA SER A 47 13.62 40.44 1.47
C SER A 47 14.51 39.48 0.68
N GLU A 48 15.70 39.92 0.30
CA GLU A 48 16.68 39.11 -0.42
C GLU A 48 17.17 37.93 0.39
N LEU A 49 17.35 38.10 1.71
CA LEU A 49 17.72 37.00 2.60
C LEU A 49 16.64 35.93 2.64
N ASN A 50 15.36 36.32 2.75
CA ASN A 50 14.25 35.37 2.71
C ASN A 50 14.15 34.67 1.35
N PHE A 51 14.36 35.40 0.26
CA PHE A 51 14.38 34.82 -1.09
C PHE A 51 15.53 33.81 -1.25
N TYR A 52 16.74 34.17 -0.82
CA TYR A 52 17.91 33.29 -0.85
C TYR A 52 17.74 32.02 0.00
N LEU A 53 17.04 32.13 1.14
CA LEU A 53 16.73 30.99 2.00
C LEU A 53 15.56 30.14 1.47
N THR A 54 14.82 30.62 0.49
CA THR A 54 13.74 29.85 -0.15
C THR A 54 14.35 28.80 -1.06
N LYS A 55 14.05 27.52 -0.80
CA LYS A 55 14.51 26.40 -1.62
C LYS A 55 13.70 26.35 -2.90
N GLU A 56 14.38 26.39 -4.05
CA GLU A 56 13.77 26.13 -5.36
C GLU A 56 14.07 24.67 -5.77
N VAL A 57 13.03 23.92 -6.12
CA VAL A 57 13.16 22.54 -6.60
C VAL A 57 13.17 22.57 -8.13
N GLN A 58 14.32 22.23 -8.73
CA GLN A 58 14.46 22.15 -10.19
C GLN A 58 14.36 20.68 -10.63
N PRO A 59 13.33 20.29 -11.42
CA PRO A 59 13.21 18.94 -11.92
C PRO A 59 14.22 18.69 -13.05
N GLU A 60 15.10 17.71 -12.87
CA GLU A 60 16.02 17.25 -13.91
C GLU A 60 15.64 15.86 -14.44
N LEU A 61 15.82 15.66 -15.74
CA LEU A 61 15.56 14.37 -16.38
C LEU A 61 16.89 13.63 -16.55
N PHE A 62 17.03 12.49 -15.87
CA PHE A 62 18.17 11.60 -16.03
C PHE A 62 17.75 10.27 -16.67
N VAL A 63 18.68 9.65 -17.39
CA VAL A 63 18.46 8.28 -17.89
C VAL A 63 18.66 7.32 -16.74
N ASP A 64 17.62 6.55 -16.44
CA ASP A 64 17.71 5.52 -15.41
C ASP A 64 18.48 4.29 -15.93
N ILE A 65 19.71 4.11 -15.44
CA ILE A 65 20.61 3.00 -15.78
C ILE A 65 20.37 1.80 -14.84
N SER A 66 19.56 1.95 -13.78
CA SER A 66 19.34 0.90 -12.76
C SER A 66 18.35 -0.20 -13.18
N ARG A 67 18.05 -0.31 -14.48
CA ARG A 67 17.18 -1.34 -15.05
C ARG A 67 17.80 -2.74 -14.86
N GLY A 68 17.25 -3.53 -13.94
CA GLY A 68 17.50 -4.98 -13.89
C GLY A 68 17.54 -5.62 -12.50
N ASN A 69 17.90 -4.90 -11.44
CA ASN A 69 18.10 -5.50 -10.10
C ASN A 69 17.36 -4.79 -8.95
N ILE A 70 16.62 -3.72 -9.23
CA ILE A 70 15.89 -2.95 -8.21
C ILE A 70 14.40 -3.24 -8.33
N LYS A 71 13.82 -3.79 -7.27
CA LYS A 71 12.37 -3.94 -7.12
C LYS A 71 11.76 -2.60 -6.70
N MET A 72 10.58 -2.30 -7.23
CA MET A 72 9.75 -1.18 -6.84
C MET A 72 8.68 -1.66 -5.87
N LYS A 73 8.47 -0.89 -4.80
CA LYS A 73 7.36 -1.12 -3.87
C LYS A 73 6.11 -0.41 -4.38
N ILE A 74 5.00 -1.13 -4.49
CA ILE A 74 3.68 -0.55 -4.74
C ILE A 74 2.97 -0.55 -3.39
N ASN A 75 2.78 0.63 -2.79
CA ASN A 75 2.06 0.74 -1.52
C ASN A 75 0.57 0.92 -1.84
N LEU A 76 -0.27 0.12 -1.20
CA LEU A 76 -1.71 0.13 -1.47
C LEU A 76 -2.51 0.05 -0.16
N ASN A 77 -3.65 0.73 -0.16
CA ASN A 77 -4.68 0.65 0.85
C ASN A 77 -6.04 0.81 0.15
N ILE A 78 -6.74 -0.31 -0.05
CA ILE A 78 -7.98 -0.39 -0.83
C ILE A 78 -9.02 -1.19 -0.06
N THR A 79 -10.19 -0.59 0.16
CA THR A 79 -11.33 -1.23 0.80
C THR A 79 -12.38 -1.66 -0.23
N PHE A 80 -12.80 -2.92 -0.15
CA PHE A 80 -13.94 -3.50 -0.86
C PHE A 80 -15.10 -3.69 0.13
N ASN A 81 -16.24 -3.06 -0.13
CA ASN A 81 -17.35 -3.06 0.84
C ASN A 81 -18.21 -4.34 0.80
N ASN A 82 -18.24 -5.01 -0.35
CA ASN A 82 -19.16 -6.13 -0.62
C ASN A 82 -18.42 -7.37 -1.16
N LEU A 83 -17.16 -7.54 -0.74
CA LEU A 83 -16.32 -8.66 -1.15
C LEU A 83 -15.54 -9.17 0.08
N PRO A 84 -15.74 -10.43 0.50
CA PRO A 84 -15.00 -10.98 1.63
C PRO A 84 -13.55 -11.28 1.27
N CYS A 85 -12.67 -11.15 2.26
CA CYS A 85 -11.24 -11.34 2.09
C CYS A 85 -10.86 -12.74 1.58
N ALA A 86 -11.61 -13.78 1.93
CA ALA A 86 -11.34 -15.15 1.51
C ALA A 86 -11.50 -15.39 0.00
N PHE A 87 -12.26 -14.53 -0.70
CA PHE A 87 -12.40 -14.60 -2.15
C PHE A 87 -11.52 -13.60 -2.88
N LEU A 88 -10.87 -12.65 -2.19
CA LEU A 88 -10.06 -11.63 -2.85
C LEU A 88 -8.64 -12.16 -3.10
N SER A 89 -8.26 -12.26 -4.38
CA SER A 89 -6.89 -12.52 -4.81
C SER A 89 -6.26 -11.28 -5.43
N ILE A 90 -4.95 -11.18 -5.29
CA ILE A 90 -4.14 -10.07 -5.81
C ILE A 90 -2.99 -10.70 -6.57
N ASP A 91 -2.93 -10.43 -7.86
CA ASP A 91 -1.87 -10.94 -8.72
C ASP A 91 -1.11 -9.78 -9.36
N ALA A 92 0.19 -9.97 -9.56
CA ALA A 92 1.03 -9.08 -10.35
C ALA A 92 1.71 -9.87 -11.47
N MET A 93 1.68 -9.31 -12.68
CA MET A 93 2.28 -9.87 -13.89
C MET A 93 3.11 -8.81 -14.59
N ASP A 94 4.36 -9.13 -14.88
CA ASP A 94 5.26 -8.25 -15.63
C ASP A 94 5.46 -8.72 -17.08
N ILE A 95 6.03 -7.85 -17.93
CA ILE A 95 6.36 -8.20 -19.32
C ILE A 95 7.48 -9.23 -19.44
N SER A 96 8.24 -9.47 -18.37
CA SER A 96 9.30 -10.49 -18.32
C SER A 96 8.73 -11.88 -18.10
N GLY A 97 7.42 -11.99 -17.83
CA GLY A 97 6.72 -13.23 -17.55
C GLY A 97 6.84 -13.68 -16.09
N GLU A 98 7.35 -12.84 -15.19
CA GLU A 98 7.30 -13.09 -13.76
C GLU A 98 5.86 -12.85 -13.28
N ASN A 99 5.26 -13.90 -12.71
CA ASN A 99 3.94 -13.87 -12.13
C ASN A 99 4.06 -14.08 -10.62
N GLN A 100 3.61 -13.10 -9.85
CA GLN A 100 3.41 -13.28 -8.42
C GLN A 100 1.91 -13.46 -8.19
N ILE A 101 1.50 -14.72 -8.01
CA ILE A 101 0.10 -15.13 -7.80
C ILE A 101 -0.18 -15.09 -6.30
N ASP A 102 -1.31 -14.46 -5.91
CA ASP A 102 -1.75 -14.32 -4.52
C ASP A 102 -0.63 -13.78 -3.60
N VAL A 103 -0.19 -12.54 -3.85
CA VAL A 103 0.95 -11.96 -3.15
C VAL A 103 0.62 -11.68 -1.68
N GLU A 104 0.98 -12.60 -0.78
CA GLU A 104 0.59 -12.52 0.64
C GLU A 104 1.68 -11.99 1.59
N HIS A 105 2.97 -12.10 1.24
CA HIS A 105 4.09 -11.85 2.17
C HIS A 105 4.13 -10.43 2.79
N ASN A 106 3.64 -9.42 2.09
CA ASN A 106 3.67 -8.01 2.52
C ASN A 106 2.30 -7.32 2.43
N LEU A 107 1.24 -8.09 2.24
CA LEU A 107 -0.14 -7.62 2.16
C LEU A 107 -0.95 -8.17 3.32
N TYR A 108 -1.77 -7.30 3.91
CA TYR A 108 -2.67 -7.63 4.99
C TYR A 108 -4.10 -7.52 4.50
N LYS A 109 -4.91 -8.54 4.79
CA LYS A 109 -6.35 -8.56 4.47
C LYS A 109 -7.11 -8.42 5.80
N GLN A 110 -7.80 -7.31 5.98
CA GLN A 110 -8.62 -7.04 7.15
C GLN A 110 -10.08 -7.23 6.82
N ARG A 111 -10.74 -8.14 7.55
CA ARG A 111 -12.18 -8.36 7.43
C ARG A 111 -12.96 -7.19 7.99
N LEU A 112 -13.94 -6.72 7.21
CA LEU A 112 -14.83 -5.63 7.55
C LEU A 112 -16.28 -6.11 7.56
N LYS A 113 -17.09 -5.56 8.45
CA LYS A 113 -18.55 -5.67 8.36
C LYS A 113 -19.05 -4.79 7.21
N LEU A 114 -20.27 -5.02 6.76
CA LEU A 114 -20.99 -4.11 5.82
C LEU A 114 -21.03 -2.65 6.28
N THR A 115 -20.95 -2.39 7.58
CA THR A 115 -20.91 -1.05 8.17
C THR A 115 -19.55 -0.35 8.02
N GLY A 116 -18.52 -1.04 7.53
CA GLY A 116 -17.14 -0.56 7.46
C GLY A 116 -16.35 -0.74 8.76
N GLU A 117 -16.94 -1.33 9.79
CA GLU A 117 -16.25 -1.65 11.05
C GLU A 117 -15.42 -2.92 10.90
N LYS A 118 -14.28 -2.98 11.60
CA LYS A 118 -13.44 -4.18 11.64
C LYS A 118 -14.17 -5.29 12.39
N VAL A 119 -14.12 -6.52 11.86
CA VAL A 119 -14.69 -7.71 12.52
C VAL A 119 -13.80 -8.16 13.68
N GLU A 120 -12.49 -8.09 13.47
CA GLU A 120 -11.43 -8.50 14.41
C GLU A 120 -10.37 -7.38 14.49
N ASP A 121 -9.80 -7.14 15.67
CA ASP A 121 -8.85 -6.05 15.91
C ASP A 121 -7.45 -6.31 15.32
N GLU A 122 -7.08 -7.59 15.13
CA GLU A 122 -5.85 -7.96 14.44
C GLU A 122 -6.12 -8.25 12.95
N PRO A 123 -5.35 -7.67 12.02
CA PRO A 123 -5.42 -8.05 10.62
C PRO A 123 -4.88 -9.47 10.45
N GLU A 124 -5.62 -10.33 9.73
CA GLU A 124 -5.14 -11.65 9.35
C GLU A 124 -3.94 -11.46 8.40
N LYS A 125 -2.73 -11.69 8.91
CA LYS A 125 -1.54 -11.85 8.07
C LYS A 125 -1.58 -13.28 7.55
N HIS A 126 -1.82 -13.46 6.27
CA HIS A 126 -1.86 -14.77 5.61
C HIS A 126 -0.43 -15.31 5.40
N GLU A 127 0.45 -15.18 6.39
CA GLU A 127 1.76 -15.83 6.40
C GLU A 127 1.63 -17.13 7.18
N GLU A 128 1.57 -18.22 6.42
CA GLU A 128 1.41 -19.61 6.85
C GLU A 128 0.03 -19.94 7.46
N LEU A 129 -0.50 -21.13 7.11
CA LEU A 129 -1.64 -21.77 7.75
C LEU A 129 -1.30 -22.19 9.21
N GLY A 130 -0.86 -21.22 10.01
CA GLY A 130 -0.81 -21.23 11.47
C GLY A 130 -1.94 -20.34 12.00
N ASP A 131 -3.17 -20.69 11.64
CA ASP A 131 -4.43 -20.08 12.09
C ASP A 131 -4.34 -19.64 13.58
N LYS A 132 -4.38 -18.32 13.83
CA LYS A 132 -4.46 -17.71 15.18
C LYS A 132 -5.84 -17.89 15.85
N SER A 133 -6.66 -18.82 15.37
CA SER A 133 -7.71 -19.43 16.18
C SER A 133 -7.16 -20.55 17.08
N GLU A 134 -6.04 -20.27 17.77
CA GLU A 134 -5.34 -21.23 18.62
C GLU A 134 -6.28 -21.89 19.64
N GLU A 135 -7.28 -21.21 20.21
CA GLU A 135 -8.13 -21.90 21.19
C GLU A 135 -9.10 -22.96 20.60
N LEU A 136 -9.54 -22.83 19.34
CA LEU A 136 -10.47 -23.80 18.73
C LEU A 136 -9.77 -24.79 17.79
N VAL A 137 -8.71 -24.35 17.10
CA VAL A 137 -7.95 -25.19 16.17
C VAL A 137 -6.85 -25.96 16.88
N GLU A 138 -6.31 -25.49 18.02
CA GLU A 138 -5.30 -26.25 18.76
C GLU A 138 -5.90 -27.44 19.52
N GLY A 139 -7.19 -27.37 19.89
CA GLY A 139 -7.95 -28.53 20.35
C GLY A 139 -8.09 -29.62 19.28
N VAL A 140 -8.14 -29.24 17.99
CA VAL A 140 -8.27 -30.18 16.86
C VAL A 140 -6.90 -30.59 16.30
N LYS A 141 -5.90 -29.71 16.28
CA LYS A 141 -4.52 -30.00 15.86
C LYS A 141 -3.78 -30.89 16.86
N LYS A 142 -4.09 -30.80 18.17
CA LYS A 142 -3.52 -31.71 19.20
C LYS A 142 -4.03 -33.15 19.10
N GLU A 143 -5.12 -33.41 18.37
CA GLU A 143 -5.70 -34.75 18.26
C GLU A 143 -5.35 -35.51 16.95
N LEU A 144 -4.68 -34.89 15.99
CA LEU A 144 -4.50 -35.49 14.66
C LEU A 144 -3.02 -35.74 14.31
N ASP A 145 -2.72 -37.02 14.02
CA ASP A 145 -1.38 -37.53 13.75
C ASP A 145 -0.70 -36.81 12.55
N PRO A 146 0.56 -36.35 12.68
CA PRO A 146 1.32 -35.71 11.60
C PRO A 146 1.48 -36.57 10.35
N ASN A 147 1.35 -37.90 10.48
CA ASN A 147 1.58 -38.85 9.40
C ASN A 147 0.28 -39.34 8.74
N ARG A 148 -0.84 -38.64 8.97
CA ARG A 148 -2.12 -38.97 8.33
C ARG A 148 -2.11 -38.62 6.83
N CYS A 149 -2.78 -39.47 6.06
CA CYS A 149 -2.83 -39.41 4.60
C CYS A 149 -4.29 -39.59 4.18
N GLU A 150 -5.01 -38.49 4.05
CA GLU A 150 -6.41 -38.49 3.61
C GLU A 150 -6.50 -38.39 2.06
N SER A 151 -7.57 -38.93 1.45
CA SER A 151 -7.73 -38.95 -0.01
C SER A 151 -8.05 -37.57 -0.58
N CYS A 152 -7.55 -37.31 -1.78
CA CYS A 152 -7.88 -36.13 -2.60
C CYS A 152 -9.07 -36.40 -3.54
N TYR A 153 -9.87 -37.44 -3.30
CA TYR A 153 -11.10 -37.77 -4.04
C TYR A 153 -10.90 -37.89 -5.57
N GLY A 154 -9.80 -38.51 -6.00
CA GLY A 154 -9.49 -38.74 -7.42
C GLY A 154 -8.69 -37.60 -8.07
N ALA A 155 -8.41 -36.52 -7.33
CA ALA A 155 -7.58 -35.41 -7.79
C ALA A 155 -6.09 -35.60 -7.48
N GLU A 156 -5.67 -36.77 -6.99
CA GLU A 156 -4.27 -37.07 -6.69
C GLU A 156 -3.36 -36.88 -7.93
N THR A 157 -2.16 -36.35 -7.68
CA THR A 157 -1.08 -36.18 -8.66
C THR A 157 0.17 -36.94 -8.22
N ASP A 158 1.10 -37.19 -9.14
CA ASP A 158 2.36 -37.88 -8.81
C ASP A 158 3.14 -37.16 -7.70
N ASP A 159 3.05 -35.81 -7.68
CA ASP A 159 3.70 -34.93 -6.71
C ASP A 159 2.97 -34.85 -5.37
N LYS A 160 1.62 -35.01 -5.35
CA LYS A 160 0.82 -34.93 -4.13
C LYS A 160 -0.25 -36.02 -4.12
N LYS A 161 0.08 -37.10 -3.41
CA LYS A 161 -0.74 -38.31 -3.28
C LYS A 161 -1.82 -38.23 -2.20
N CYS A 162 -1.75 -37.24 -1.32
CA CYS A 162 -2.68 -37.08 -0.20
C CYS A 162 -2.98 -35.63 0.12
N CYS A 163 -4.18 -35.41 0.68
CA CYS A 163 -4.73 -34.09 0.99
C CYS A 163 -5.33 -34.11 2.39
N ASN A 164 -4.67 -33.43 3.32
CA ASN A 164 -5.01 -33.48 4.75
C ASN A 164 -5.93 -32.34 5.20
N ASN A 165 -5.96 -31.24 4.44
CA ASN A 165 -6.82 -30.10 4.71
C ASN A 165 -7.74 -29.79 3.49
N CYS A 166 -8.77 -28.96 3.71
CA CYS A 166 -9.71 -28.61 2.65
C CYS A 166 -9.04 -27.84 1.50
N GLU A 167 -8.07 -26.98 1.81
CA GLU A 167 -7.37 -26.16 0.82
C GLU A 167 -6.54 -26.99 -0.15
N GLU A 168 -5.85 -28.02 0.33
CA GLU A 168 -5.07 -28.96 -0.47
C GLU A 168 -5.95 -29.73 -1.45
N VAL A 169 -7.14 -30.18 -1.01
CA VAL A 169 -8.10 -30.84 -1.90
C VAL A 169 -8.53 -29.85 -3.00
N ARG A 170 -8.83 -28.60 -2.65
CA ARG A 170 -9.21 -27.56 -3.61
C ARG A 170 -8.10 -27.27 -4.62
N ASP A 171 -6.86 -27.19 -4.17
CA ASP A 171 -5.72 -26.93 -5.03
C ASP A 171 -5.45 -28.09 -6.00
N GLN A 172 -5.61 -29.34 -5.56
CA GLN A 172 -5.54 -30.50 -6.45
C GLN A 172 -6.67 -30.49 -7.50
N TYR A 173 -7.90 -30.14 -7.09
CA TYR A 173 -9.03 -30.01 -8.01
C TYR A 173 -8.77 -28.91 -9.05
N ARG A 174 -8.25 -27.76 -8.64
CA ARG A 174 -7.86 -26.66 -9.55
C ARG A 174 -6.80 -27.10 -10.55
N LYS A 175 -5.76 -27.80 -10.09
CA LYS A 175 -4.70 -28.35 -10.98
C LYS A 175 -5.27 -29.31 -12.03
N LYS A 176 -6.30 -30.10 -11.68
CA LYS A 176 -7.01 -30.98 -12.61
C LYS A 176 -8.06 -30.27 -13.47
N GLY A 177 -8.34 -28.98 -13.22
CA GLY A 177 -9.41 -28.22 -13.88
C GLY A 177 -10.81 -28.68 -13.47
N TRP A 178 -10.96 -29.30 -12.30
CA TRP A 178 -12.22 -29.81 -11.81
C TRP A 178 -12.97 -28.76 -10.99
N ALA A 179 -14.29 -28.75 -11.17
CA ALA A 179 -15.18 -27.87 -10.46
C ALA A 179 -15.31 -28.24 -8.98
N PHE A 180 -14.98 -27.30 -8.08
CA PHE A 180 -15.16 -27.50 -6.65
C PHE A 180 -16.58 -27.14 -6.21
N LYS A 181 -17.53 -28.09 -6.38
CA LYS A 181 -18.96 -27.88 -6.05
C LYS A 181 -19.45 -28.65 -4.81
N ALA A 182 -18.61 -29.52 -4.24
CA ALA A 182 -19.07 -30.51 -3.27
C ALA A 182 -18.33 -30.37 -1.92
N THR A 183 -18.57 -29.26 -1.23
CA THR A 183 -18.03 -29.01 0.11
C THR A 183 -18.50 -30.05 1.13
N ASP A 184 -19.73 -30.55 0.98
CA ASP A 184 -20.37 -31.44 1.96
C ASP A 184 -19.98 -32.91 1.80
N SER A 185 -19.51 -33.32 0.62
CA SER A 185 -19.00 -34.68 0.39
C SER A 185 -17.55 -34.85 0.84
N ILE A 186 -16.83 -33.75 1.02
CA ILE A 186 -15.42 -33.74 1.40
C ILE A 186 -15.30 -33.59 2.91
N ILE A 187 -14.88 -34.67 3.57
CA ILE A 187 -14.79 -34.76 5.03
C ILE A 187 -13.85 -33.68 5.60
N GLN A 188 -12.75 -33.39 4.90
CA GLN A 188 -11.79 -32.34 5.26
C GLN A 188 -12.47 -30.97 5.41
N CYS A 189 -13.27 -30.58 4.42
CA CYS A 189 -13.95 -29.29 4.39
C CYS A 189 -15.09 -29.20 5.41
N LYS A 190 -15.79 -30.31 5.64
CA LYS A 190 -16.84 -30.40 6.67
C LYS A 190 -16.25 -30.28 8.07
N ARG A 191 -15.12 -30.94 8.33
CA ARG A 191 -14.39 -30.87 9.62
C ARG A 191 -13.89 -29.47 9.92
N GLU A 192 -13.41 -28.76 8.90
CA GLU A 192 -12.92 -27.38 9.02
C GLU A 192 -14.03 -26.32 9.01
N GLY A 193 -15.29 -26.74 8.81
CA GLY A 193 -16.45 -25.86 8.78
C GLY A 193 -16.41 -24.84 7.64
N TRP A 194 -15.84 -25.20 6.48
CA TRP A 194 -15.62 -24.26 5.38
C TRP A 194 -16.92 -23.60 4.90
N ALA A 195 -18.00 -24.37 4.78
CA ALA A 195 -19.31 -23.86 4.40
C ALA A 195 -19.82 -22.79 5.39
N ASP A 196 -19.68 -23.05 6.69
CA ASP A 196 -20.08 -22.11 7.75
C ASP A 196 -19.21 -20.84 7.75
N LYS A 197 -17.91 -20.97 7.48
CA LYS A 197 -17.00 -19.83 7.33
C LYS A 197 -17.43 -18.95 6.15
N MET A 198 -17.77 -19.54 5.01
CA MET A 198 -18.20 -18.79 3.82
C MET A 198 -19.56 -18.11 4.00
N GLU A 199 -20.53 -18.78 4.65
CA GLU A 199 -21.83 -18.16 4.94
C GLU A 199 -21.71 -16.98 5.91
N LYS A 200 -20.86 -17.08 6.94
CA LYS A 200 -20.57 -15.97 7.86
C LYS A 200 -19.94 -14.78 7.15
N GLN A 201 -19.03 -15.05 6.20
CA GLN A 201 -18.31 -14.02 5.45
C GLN A 201 -19.07 -13.49 4.23
N LYS A 202 -20.21 -14.07 3.85
CA LYS A 202 -20.97 -13.70 2.64
C LYS A 202 -21.34 -12.21 2.56
N ASN A 203 -21.51 -11.59 3.72
CA ASN A 203 -21.94 -10.19 3.89
C ASN A 203 -20.84 -9.33 4.54
N GLU A 204 -19.59 -9.67 4.28
CA GLU A 204 -18.42 -8.92 4.75
C GLU A 204 -17.74 -8.15 3.61
N GLY A 205 -17.01 -7.11 3.99
CA GLY A 205 -16.05 -6.42 3.16
C GLY A 205 -14.62 -6.82 3.49
N CYS A 206 -13.68 -6.33 2.69
CA CYS A 206 -12.26 -6.56 2.88
C CYS A 206 -11.47 -5.28 2.67
N ASN A 207 -10.66 -4.90 3.65
CA ASN A 207 -9.63 -3.88 3.45
C ASN A 207 -8.28 -4.55 3.22
N VAL A 208 -7.68 -4.25 2.08
CA VAL A 208 -6.33 -4.71 1.74
C VAL A 208 -5.37 -3.55 1.90
N PHE A 209 -4.35 -3.73 2.72
CA PHE A 209 -3.30 -2.73 2.88
C PHE A 209 -1.92 -3.38 3.01
N GLY A 210 -0.88 -2.64 2.61
CA GLY A 210 0.50 -3.12 2.64
C GLY A 210 1.25 -2.70 1.40
N TYR A 211 2.23 -3.51 0.97
CA TYR A 211 2.97 -3.25 -0.25
C TYR A 211 3.29 -4.52 -1.04
N ILE A 212 3.48 -4.37 -2.34
CA ILE A 212 3.91 -5.43 -3.27
C ILE A 212 5.26 -5.04 -3.85
N GLU A 213 6.19 -5.99 -3.95
CA GLU A 213 7.49 -5.76 -4.58
C GLU A 213 7.50 -6.32 -6.01
N VAL A 214 7.48 -5.42 -6.99
CA VAL A 214 7.49 -5.78 -8.42
C VAL A 214 8.77 -5.33 -9.10
N ASN A 215 9.10 -5.94 -10.24
CA ASN A 215 10.18 -5.46 -11.08
C ASN A 215 9.85 -4.07 -11.66
N LYS A 216 10.86 -3.21 -11.78
CA LYS A 216 10.72 -1.88 -12.41
C LYS A 216 10.68 -1.99 -13.95
N VAL A 217 9.65 -2.68 -14.44
CA VAL A 217 9.35 -2.87 -15.86
C VAL A 217 7.85 -2.68 -16.09
N GLY A 218 7.45 -2.57 -17.36
CA GLY A 218 6.04 -2.56 -17.70
C GLY A 218 5.33 -3.82 -17.18
N GLY A 219 4.12 -3.66 -16.68
CA GLY A 219 3.39 -4.75 -16.03
C GLY A 219 1.96 -4.38 -15.69
N ASN A 220 1.28 -5.27 -15.00
CA ASN A 220 -0.01 -4.99 -14.39
C ASN A 220 -0.10 -5.71 -13.05
N PHE A 221 -0.90 -5.14 -12.15
CA PHE A 221 -1.44 -5.88 -11.03
C PHE A 221 -2.96 -5.78 -11.10
N HIS A 222 -3.62 -6.86 -10.72
CA HIS A 222 -5.07 -6.89 -10.67
C HIS A 222 -5.57 -7.55 -9.40
N MET A 223 -6.74 -7.07 -8.97
CA MET A 223 -7.48 -7.62 -7.85
C MET A 223 -8.76 -8.21 -8.40
N ALA A 224 -9.01 -9.49 -8.12
CA ALA A 224 -10.17 -10.19 -8.64
C ALA A 224 -10.71 -11.18 -7.61
N PRO A 225 -12.02 -11.48 -7.70
CA PRO A 225 -12.62 -12.49 -6.85
C PRO A 225 -12.25 -13.90 -7.36
N GLY A 226 -12.10 -14.86 -6.45
CA GLY A 226 -11.61 -16.21 -6.70
C GLY A 226 -10.08 -16.33 -6.54
N LYS A 227 -9.60 -17.55 -6.24
CA LYS A 227 -8.16 -17.82 -6.33
C LYS A 227 -7.78 -17.95 -7.81
N SER A 228 -6.68 -17.32 -8.17
CA SER A 228 -6.07 -17.36 -9.48
C SER A 228 -5.24 -18.63 -9.68
N PHE A 229 -5.20 -19.14 -10.90
CA PHE A 229 -4.28 -20.20 -11.30
C PHE A 229 -3.86 -20.04 -12.76
N GLN A 230 -2.66 -20.54 -13.07
CA GLN A 230 -2.12 -20.53 -14.43
C GLN A 230 -2.33 -21.89 -15.06
N GLN A 231 -3.09 -21.93 -16.16
CA GLN A 231 -3.28 -23.14 -16.96
C GLN A 231 -2.96 -22.84 -18.43
N SER A 232 -2.04 -23.58 -19.02
CA SER A 232 -1.67 -23.46 -20.44
C SER A 232 -1.30 -22.02 -20.86
N HIS A 233 -0.51 -21.31 -20.05
CA HIS A 233 -0.10 -19.91 -20.24
C HIS A 233 -1.25 -18.88 -20.16
N VAL A 234 -2.45 -19.27 -19.75
CA VAL A 234 -3.57 -18.36 -19.48
C VAL A 234 -3.74 -18.19 -17.98
N HIS A 235 -3.90 -16.95 -17.54
CA HIS A 235 -4.24 -16.61 -16.16
C HIS A 235 -5.76 -16.64 -15.98
N VAL A 236 -6.25 -17.52 -15.11
CA VAL A 236 -7.68 -17.74 -14.91
C VAL A 236 -8.02 -17.62 -13.43
N HIS A 237 -9.16 -16.99 -13.15
CA HIS A 237 -9.73 -16.92 -11.80
C HIS A 237 -10.82 -17.97 -11.63
N ASP A 238 -10.72 -18.75 -10.56
CA ASP A 238 -11.75 -19.73 -10.19
C ASP A 238 -12.94 -19.02 -9.52
N LEU A 239 -13.88 -18.57 -10.36
CA LEU A 239 -15.14 -17.96 -9.92
C LEU A 239 -16.18 -18.99 -9.46
N GLN A 240 -15.89 -20.28 -9.59
CA GLN A 240 -16.89 -21.33 -9.40
C GLN A 240 -17.23 -21.57 -7.94
N ALA A 241 -16.28 -21.32 -7.04
CA ALA A 241 -16.50 -21.30 -5.60
C ALA A 241 -17.56 -20.26 -5.16
N MET A 242 -17.98 -19.37 -6.06
CA MET A 242 -18.93 -18.28 -5.79
C MET A 242 -20.33 -18.52 -6.40
N GLY A 243 -20.62 -19.74 -6.88
CA GLY A 243 -21.99 -20.13 -7.26
C GLY A 243 -22.59 -19.38 -8.46
N GLY A 244 -21.80 -18.59 -9.19
CA GLY A 244 -22.28 -17.80 -10.34
C GLY A 244 -23.04 -16.52 -9.97
N GLU A 245 -23.00 -16.07 -8.71
CA GLU A 245 -23.54 -14.76 -8.31
C GLU A 245 -22.65 -13.63 -8.83
N LYS A 246 -23.26 -12.52 -9.25
CA LYS A 246 -22.53 -11.32 -9.68
C LYS A 246 -21.95 -10.64 -8.45
N MET A 247 -20.62 -10.62 -8.33
CA MET A 247 -19.94 -9.96 -7.22
C MET A 247 -19.89 -8.45 -7.45
N ASN A 248 -20.07 -7.71 -6.37
CA ASN A 248 -19.97 -6.26 -6.37
C ASN A 248 -18.51 -5.86 -6.06
N MET A 249 -17.78 -5.40 -7.07
CA MET A 249 -16.38 -4.95 -6.91
C MET A 249 -16.26 -3.45 -6.57
N SER A 250 -17.31 -2.87 -6.00
CA SER A 250 -17.27 -1.49 -5.49
C SER A 250 -16.17 -1.36 -4.46
N HIS A 251 -15.27 -0.42 -4.68
CA HIS A 251 -14.07 -0.23 -3.87
C HIS A 251 -13.75 1.24 -3.65
N THR A 252 -12.99 1.47 -2.59
CA THR A 252 -12.44 2.77 -2.24
C THR A 252 -10.93 2.63 -2.20
N VAL A 253 -10.24 3.42 -3.01
CA VAL A 253 -8.79 3.56 -2.97
C VAL A 253 -8.47 4.62 -1.92
N HIS A 254 -8.00 4.21 -0.75
CA HIS A 254 -7.53 5.15 0.27
C HIS A 254 -6.16 5.70 -0.08
N HIS A 255 -5.28 4.81 -0.56
CA HIS A 255 -3.94 5.17 -0.95
C HIS A 255 -3.39 4.22 -2.00
N LEU A 256 -2.75 4.75 -3.04
CA LEU A 256 -1.98 3.98 -4.01
C LEU A 256 -0.76 4.79 -4.47
N SER A 257 0.44 4.30 -4.14
CA SER A 257 1.70 4.94 -4.49
C SER A 257 2.75 3.95 -5.01
N PHE A 258 3.73 4.48 -5.73
CA PHE A 258 4.78 3.73 -6.39
C PHE A 258 6.15 4.22 -5.89
N GLY A 259 6.88 3.36 -5.20
CA GLY A 259 8.18 3.66 -4.61
C GLY A 259 8.08 4.27 -3.22
N GLU A 260 9.07 5.10 -2.88
CA GLU A 260 9.12 5.82 -1.61
C GLU A 260 8.37 7.15 -1.72
N GLU A 261 7.62 7.50 -0.68
CA GLU A 261 6.94 8.79 -0.60
C GLU A 261 7.95 9.92 -0.43
N TYR A 262 7.69 11.04 -1.11
CA TYR A 262 8.46 12.27 -0.94
C TYR A 262 7.53 13.48 -0.76
N PRO A 263 7.97 14.54 -0.06
CA PRO A 263 7.13 15.69 0.23
C PRO A 263 6.59 16.35 -1.05
N GLY A 264 5.27 16.59 -1.09
CA GLY A 264 4.61 17.25 -2.22
C GLY A 264 4.10 16.32 -3.32
N ILE A 265 4.28 15.00 -3.19
CA ILE A 265 3.65 14.04 -4.10
C ILE A 265 2.11 14.10 -3.95
N VAL A 266 1.41 14.11 -5.08
CA VAL A 266 -0.06 14.00 -5.13
C VAL A 266 -0.38 12.76 -5.95
N ASN A 267 -0.87 11.72 -5.28
CA ASN A 267 -1.29 10.49 -5.94
C ASN A 267 -2.68 10.69 -6.55
N PRO A 268 -2.87 10.51 -7.87
CA PRO A 268 -4.14 10.79 -8.53
C PRO A 268 -5.31 9.88 -8.10
N LEU A 269 -5.00 8.71 -7.54
CA LEU A 269 -5.98 7.68 -7.20
C LEU A 269 -6.34 7.67 -5.71
N ASP A 270 -5.71 8.51 -4.89
CA ASP A 270 -6.01 8.60 -3.46
C ASP A 270 -7.39 9.23 -3.25
N GLY A 271 -8.23 8.57 -2.44
CA GLY A 271 -9.61 8.99 -2.18
C GLY A 271 -10.60 8.64 -3.30
N LEU A 272 -10.20 7.86 -4.30
CA LEU A 272 -11.09 7.45 -5.38
C LEU A 272 -12.11 6.42 -4.87
N HIS A 273 -13.39 6.74 -5.02
CA HIS A 273 -14.49 5.80 -4.78
C HIS A 273 -15.06 5.34 -6.11
N GLN A 274 -15.02 4.04 -6.38
CA GLN A 274 -15.65 3.46 -7.56
C GLN A 274 -16.76 2.50 -7.16
N ILE A 275 -17.94 2.77 -7.70
CA ILE A 275 -19.12 1.91 -7.54
C ILE A 275 -19.23 1.08 -8.79
N ASP A 276 -19.19 -0.23 -8.62
CA ASP A 276 -19.27 -1.16 -9.73
C ASP A 276 -20.66 -1.10 -10.39
N GLN A 277 -20.70 -0.69 -11.66
CA GLN A 277 -21.90 -0.72 -12.50
C GLN A 277 -21.97 -1.99 -13.39
N LYS A 278 -20.86 -2.75 -13.53
CA LYS A 278 -20.72 -4.03 -14.25
C LYS A 278 -19.38 -4.70 -13.87
N ILE A 279 -19.44 -5.98 -13.47
CA ILE A 279 -18.30 -6.87 -13.16
C ILE A 279 -17.00 -6.40 -13.82
N CYS A 280 -16.16 -5.71 -13.07
CA CYS A 280 -14.90 -5.17 -13.55
C CYS A 280 -13.78 -5.57 -12.58
N ALA A 281 -12.82 -6.34 -13.07
CA ALA A 281 -11.56 -6.50 -12.37
C ALA A 281 -10.84 -5.14 -12.31
N ILE A 282 -10.21 -4.83 -11.18
CA ILE A 282 -9.31 -3.68 -11.10
C ILE A 282 -8.05 -4.09 -11.84
N GLN A 283 -7.73 -3.43 -12.96
CA GLN A 283 -6.47 -3.64 -13.66
C GLN A 283 -5.73 -2.31 -13.72
N SER A 284 -4.60 -2.22 -13.01
CA SER A 284 -3.68 -1.09 -13.12
C SER A 284 -2.58 -1.45 -14.12
N LYS A 285 -2.33 -0.57 -15.09
CA LYS A 285 -1.27 -0.76 -16.09
C LYS A 285 -0.06 0.06 -15.69
N LEU A 286 1.06 -0.62 -15.45
CA LEU A 286 2.37 -0.03 -15.26
C LEU A 286 2.99 0.19 -16.65
N THR A 287 3.17 1.45 -17.04
CA THR A 287 3.83 1.86 -18.28
C THR A 287 5.26 2.28 -18.03
#